data_AF-A0A7C8PZH1-F1
#
_entry.id   AF-A0A7C8PZH1-F1
#
_cell.length_a   1.000
_cell.length_b   1.000
_cell.length_c   1.000
_cell.angle_alpha   90.00
_cell.angle_beta   90.00
_cell.angle_gamma   90.00
#
_symmetry.space_group_name_H-M   'P 1'
#
loop_
_entity.id
_entity.type
_entity.pdbx_description
1 polymer ?
#
loop_
_entity_poly.entity_id
_entity_poly.type
_entity_poly.pdbx_seq_one_letter_code
_entity_poly.pdbx_strand_id
1 'polypeptide(L)'
;MRWMRSYIPLPEQIPKAYSTATMTFIRRVLKSYSAVAVRSRGIPPFIHPLQMTVKSASPLATCLSLVRICDNLLPGSDEAVAGVLMREMQYLYMQRTSYDDMTLLSAFQAYLIYSMVLFFQLGRVTDSFLRQAVIALQELACSSSRRGLLCLAEQLPARPKWEAWIVTEAKRRTLYTMYLFDSVLSAQDGLPVYLGTELRGLFAPGSKTLWHAQSRQDWETVYNRHLADWGGKGFQIDELWPITADLGDTEVVQRRTRMDRWLENLDEFGIMIYAVTSSTHGD
;
A
#
# COMPACT_ATOMS: atom_id res chain seq x y z
N MET A 1 5.80 13.16 -11.80
CA MET A 1 4.69 12.34 -11.27
C MET A 1 4.62 11.03 -12.05
N ARG A 2 4.33 9.89 -11.42
CA ARG A 2 4.43 8.56 -12.05
C ARG A 2 3.43 8.35 -13.17
N TRP A 3 2.23 8.94 -13.09
CA TRP A 3 1.22 8.83 -14.14
C TRP A 3 1.71 9.44 -15.48
N MET A 4 2.43 10.58 -15.45
CA MET A 4 3.07 11.14 -16.65
C MET A 4 4.13 10.20 -17.24
N ARG A 5 4.80 9.39 -16.41
CA ARG A 5 5.81 8.44 -16.87
C ARG A 5 5.21 7.24 -17.63
N SER A 6 3.90 7.02 -17.53
CA SER A 6 3.18 6.06 -18.38
C SER A 6 2.90 6.61 -19.79
N TYR A 7 2.97 7.94 -19.96
CA TYR A 7 2.76 8.63 -21.24
C TYR A 7 4.09 9.13 -21.87
N ILE A 8 5.18 9.19 -21.10
CA ILE A 8 6.51 9.60 -21.56
C ILE A 8 7.52 8.56 -21.05
N PRO A 9 8.03 7.64 -21.93
CA PRO A 9 9.02 6.67 -21.54
C PRO A 9 10.34 7.37 -21.20
N LEU A 10 10.84 7.17 -19.99
CA LEU A 10 12.17 7.61 -19.58
C LEU A 10 13.17 6.43 -19.67
N PRO A 11 14.44 6.67 -20.05
CA PRO A 11 15.42 5.60 -20.31
C PRO A 11 15.69 4.65 -19.12
N GLU A 12 15.39 5.08 -17.89
CA GLU A 12 15.68 4.34 -16.65
C GLU A 12 14.51 3.46 -16.17
N GLN A 13 13.42 3.34 -16.95
CA GLN A 13 12.25 2.59 -16.53
C GLN A 13 12.38 1.10 -16.83
N ILE A 14 12.30 0.28 -15.78
CA ILE A 14 12.24 -1.18 -15.91
C ILE A 14 10.77 -1.58 -16.13
N PRO A 15 10.40 -2.13 -17.32
CA PRO A 15 9.05 -2.58 -17.57
C PRO A 15 8.65 -3.68 -16.59
N LYS A 16 7.42 -3.61 -16.10
CA LYS A 16 6.82 -4.61 -15.22
C LYS A 16 5.76 -5.38 -15.99
N ALA A 17 6.15 -6.49 -16.61
CA ALA A 17 5.25 -7.31 -17.41
C ALA A 17 4.41 -8.24 -16.53
N TYR A 18 3.19 -7.80 -16.18
CA TYR A 18 2.24 -8.69 -15.51
C TYR A 18 1.60 -9.64 -16.52
N SER A 19 1.57 -10.94 -16.19
CA SER A 19 0.69 -11.88 -16.89
C SER A 19 -0.78 -11.49 -16.69
N THR A 20 -1.66 -11.89 -17.60
CA THR A 20 -3.12 -11.69 -17.46
C THR A 20 -3.66 -12.31 -16.17
N ALA A 21 -3.12 -13.46 -15.76
CA ALA A 21 -3.47 -14.13 -14.53
C ALA A 21 -3.07 -13.30 -13.30
N THR A 22 -1.84 -12.79 -13.25
CA THR A 22 -1.34 -11.93 -12.17
C THR A 22 -2.16 -10.64 -12.07
N MET A 23 -2.44 -9.98 -13.19
CA MET A 23 -3.26 -8.76 -13.20
C MET A 23 -4.69 -9.03 -12.70
N THR A 24 -5.29 -10.15 -13.12
CA THR A 24 -6.62 -10.57 -12.63
C THR A 24 -6.60 -10.85 -11.13
N PHE A 25 -5.54 -11.49 -10.63
CA PHE A 25 -5.33 -11.73 -9.21
C PHE A 25 -5.26 -10.41 -8.42
N ILE A 26 -4.39 -9.48 -8.81
CA ILE A 26 -4.27 -8.16 -8.17
C ILE A 26 -5.62 -7.45 -8.14
N ARG A 27 -6.30 -7.39 -9.30
CA ARG A 27 -7.61 -6.73 -9.43
C ARG A 27 -8.64 -7.33 -8.47
N ARG A 28 -8.71 -8.66 -8.34
CA ARG A 28 -9.64 -9.35 -7.45
C ARG A 28 -9.33 -9.08 -5.97
N VAL A 29 -8.05 -9.11 -5.59
CA VAL A 29 -7.64 -8.82 -4.21
C VAL A 29 -7.97 -7.37 -3.84
N LEU A 30 -7.62 -6.38 -4.67
CA LEU A 30 -7.93 -4.98 -4.38
C LEU A 30 -9.44 -4.71 -4.35
N LYS A 31 -10.21 -5.35 -5.24
CA LYS A 31 -11.68 -5.32 -5.18
C LYS A 31 -12.21 -5.88 -3.85
N SER A 32 -11.58 -6.91 -3.31
CA SER A 32 -11.97 -7.46 -2.00
C SER A 32 -11.72 -6.46 -0.86
N TYR A 33 -10.64 -5.68 -0.91
CA TYR A 33 -10.34 -4.66 0.11
C TYR A 33 -11.39 -3.56 0.13
N SER A 34 -11.81 -3.05 -1.02
CA SER A 34 -12.90 -2.06 -1.09
C SER A 34 -14.24 -2.66 -0.64
N ALA A 35 -14.53 -3.91 -1.01
CA ALA A 35 -15.75 -4.61 -0.58
C ALA A 35 -15.80 -4.83 0.94
N VAL A 36 -14.68 -5.16 1.58
CA VAL A 36 -14.59 -5.31 3.04
C VAL A 36 -14.91 -3.99 3.74
N ALA A 37 -14.38 -2.87 3.22
CA ALA A 37 -14.66 -1.54 3.76
C ALA A 37 -16.15 -1.16 3.60
N VAL A 38 -16.72 -1.34 2.41
CA VAL A 38 -18.13 -1.05 2.12
C VAL A 38 -19.07 -1.87 3.01
N ARG A 39 -18.81 -3.17 3.15
CA ARG A 39 -19.67 -4.09 3.92
C ARG A 39 -19.39 -4.12 5.41
N SER A 40 -18.46 -3.29 5.90
CA SER A 40 -18.05 -3.25 7.31
C SER A 40 -17.64 -4.61 7.88
N ARG A 41 -16.99 -5.46 7.07
CA ARG A 41 -16.59 -6.83 7.48
C ARG A 41 -15.19 -6.92 8.08
N GLY A 42 -14.50 -5.78 8.21
CA GLY A 42 -13.13 -5.70 8.68
C GLY A 42 -12.45 -4.43 8.19
N ILE A 43 -11.14 -4.37 8.36
CA ILE A 43 -10.30 -3.28 7.87
C ILE A 43 -9.38 -3.79 6.75
N PRO A 44 -9.17 -3.01 5.67
CA PRO A 44 -8.17 -3.33 4.67
C PRO A 44 -6.77 -3.54 5.28
N PRO A 45 -5.94 -4.44 4.74
CA PRO A 45 -4.69 -4.88 5.39
C PRO A 45 -3.55 -3.85 5.37
N PHE A 46 -3.78 -2.68 4.77
CA PHE A 46 -2.89 -1.53 4.83
C PHE A 46 -3.26 -0.54 5.94
N ILE A 47 -4.27 -0.86 6.76
CA ILE A 47 -4.71 -0.08 7.94
C ILE A 47 -4.45 -0.93 9.18
N HIS A 48 -3.73 -0.37 10.14
CA HIS A 48 -3.49 -1.04 11.41
C HIS A 48 -4.70 -0.86 12.36
N PRO A 49 -5.12 -1.89 13.13
CA PRO A 49 -6.24 -1.78 14.07
C PRO A 49 -6.12 -0.62 15.06
N LEU A 50 -4.92 -0.32 15.56
CA LEU A 50 -4.70 0.81 16.47
C LEU A 50 -4.96 2.19 15.84
N GLN A 51 -5.02 2.30 14.51
CA GLN A 51 -5.49 3.54 13.88
C GLN A 51 -6.99 3.77 14.11
N MET A 52 -7.76 2.71 14.37
CA MET A 52 -9.21 2.76 14.60
C MET A 52 -9.58 3.06 16.05
N THR A 53 -8.66 2.83 16.99
CA THR A 53 -8.87 3.12 18.41
C THR A 53 -8.65 4.60 18.74
N VAL A 54 -8.05 5.37 17.83
CA VAL A 54 -7.68 6.77 18.04
C VAL A 54 -8.68 7.69 17.33
N LYS A 55 -9.38 8.52 18.11
CA LYS A 55 -10.25 9.65 17.71
C LYS A 55 -11.33 9.30 16.67
N SER A 56 -12.60 9.42 17.08
CA SER A 56 -13.79 9.23 16.24
C SER A 56 -13.90 10.19 15.03
N ALA A 57 -13.05 11.21 14.93
CA ALA A 57 -13.07 12.25 13.89
C ALA A 57 -11.89 12.17 12.90
N SER A 58 -11.26 11.01 12.73
CA SER A 58 -10.19 10.85 11.73
C SER A 58 -10.76 10.76 10.30
N PRO A 59 -10.03 11.21 9.26
CA PRO A 59 -10.39 11.00 7.86
C PRO A 59 -10.79 9.56 7.53
N LEU A 60 -10.14 8.60 8.18
CA LEU A 60 -10.37 7.19 7.94
C LEU A 60 -11.66 6.69 8.58
N ALA A 61 -12.03 7.17 9.78
CA ALA A 61 -13.31 6.86 10.41
C ALA A 61 -14.49 7.41 9.57
N THR A 62 -14.36 8.64 9.08
CA THR A 62 -15.33 9.24 8.13
C THR A 62 -15.44 8.40 6.86
N CYS A 63 -14.30 8.00 6.28
CA CYS A 63 -14.26 7.15 5.09
C CYS A 63 -14.98 5.82 5.27
N LEU A 64 -14.63 5.06 6.30
CA LEU A 64 -15.23 3.76 6.58
C LEU A 64 -16.73 3.85 6.91
N SER A 65 -17.20 5.02 7.37
CA SER A 65 -18.63 5.28 7.57
C SER A 65 -19.33 5.62 6.26
N LEU A 66 -18.74 6.52 5.45
CA LEU A 66 -19.34 6.98 4.20
C LEU A 66 -19.40 5.89 3.12
N VAL A 67 -18.36 5.07 2.96
CA VAL A 67 -18.37 4.03 1.92
C VAL A 67 -19.46 2.98 2.10
N ARG A 68 -20.08 2.88 3.29
CA ARG A 68 -21.20 1.97 3.56
C ARG A 68 -22.45 2.31 2.74
N ILE A 69 -22.61 3.56 2.31
CA ILE A 69 -23.72 3.94 1.41
C ILE A 69 -23.64 3.23 0.05
N CYS A 70 -22.48 2.65 -0.27
CA CYS A 70 -22.28 1.84 -1.48
C CYS A 70 -22.72 0.38 -1.29
N ASP A 71 -23.10 -0.04 -0.07
CA ASP A 71 -23.62 -1.39 0.15
C ASP A 71 -25.08 -1.46 -0.28
N ASN A 72 -25.41 -2.41 -1.16
CA ASN A 72 -26.76 -2.60 -1.71
C ASN A 72 -27.33 -1.33 -2.38
N LEU A 73 -26.54 -0.65 -3.21
CA LEU A 73 -26.96 0.51 -4.00
C LEU A 73 -28.29 0.27 -4.70
N LEU A 74 -29.21 1.21 -4.53
CA LEU A 74 -30.46 1.22 -5.28
C LEU A 74 -30.15 1.59 -6.74
N PRO A 75 -30.82 0.97 -7.72
CA PRO A 75 -30.67 1.34 -9.13
C PRO A 75 -30.85 2.84 -9.34
N GLY A 76 -29.87 3.50 -9.97
CA GLY A 76 -29.91 4.93 -10.26
C GLY A 76 -29.35 5.84 -9.16
N SER A 77 -28.93 5.30 -8.01
CA SER A 77 -28.29 6.10 -6.93
C SER A 77 -26.78 6.30 -7.12
N ASP A 78 -26.18 5.66 -8.12
CA ASP A 78 -24.73 5.59 -8.32
C ASP A 78 -24.06 6.97 -8.54
N GLU A 79 -24.73 7.88 -9.24
CA GLU A 79 -24.22 9.25 -9.46
C GLU A 79 -24.26 10.09 -8.19
N ALA A 80 -25.35 10.02 -7.44
CA ALA A 80 -25.49 10.75 -6.18
C ALA A 80 -24.45 10.27 -5.16
N VAL A 81 -24.29 8.95 -5.04
CA VAL A 81 -23.30 8.33 -4.16
C VAL A 81 -21.87 8.69 -4.59
N ALA A 82 -21.54 8.58 -5.88
CA ALA A 82 -20.24 9.01 -6.39
C ALA A 82 -19.98 10.49 -6.05
N GLY A 83 -20.96 11.38 -6.25
CA GLY A 83 -20.85 12.79 -5.93
C GLY A 83 -20.57 13.07 -4.44
N VAL A 84 -21.15 12.28 -3.52
CA VAL A 84 -20.83 12.36 -2.09
C VAL A 84 -19.37 12.01 -1.83
N LEU A 85 -18.90 10.87 -2.37
CA LEU A 85 -17.51 10.43 -2.18
C LEU A 85 -16.51 11.42 -2.80
N MET A 86 -16.80 11.91 -4.01
CA MET A 86 -15.94 12.86 -4.73
C MET A 86 -15.79 14.18 -3.97
N ARG A 87 -16.87 14.71 -3.37
CA ARG A 87 -16.82 15.92 -2.53
C ARG A 87 -15.95 15.70 -1.30
N GLU A 88 -16.10 14.56 -0.63
CA GLU A 88 -15.27 14.24 0.54
C GLU A 88 -13.80 14.07 0.16
N MET A 89 -13.50 13.43 -0.97
CA MET A 89 -12.13 13.35 -1.50
C MET A 89 -11.55 14.74 -1.75
N GLN A 90 -12.30 15.65 -2.37
CA GLN A 90 -11.85 17.04 -2.58
C GLN A 90 -11.57 17.75 -1.25
N TYR A 91 -12.46 17.61 -0.27
CA TYR A 91 -12.28 18.17 1.07
C TYR A 91 -10.99 17.64 1.74
N LEU A 92 -10.80 16.32 1.75
CA LEU A 92 -9.61 15.67 2.31
C LEU A 92 -8.32 16.18 1.66
N TYR A 93 -8.32 16.31 0.34
CA TYR A 93 -7.16 16.79 -0.40
C TYR A 93 -6.87 18.28 -0.13
N MET A 94 -7.88 19.14 -0.05
CA MET A 94 -7.69 20.56 0.26
C MET A 94 -7.10 20.78 1.65
N GLN A 95 -7.51 19.99 2.64
CA GLN A 95 -7.03 20.09 4.01
C GLN A 95 -5.65 19.44 4.25
N ARG A 96 -5.07 18.75 3.25
CA ARG A 96 -3.86 17.93 3.43
C ARG A 96 -2.66 18.65 4.06
N THR A 97 -2.54 19.96 3.86
CA THR A 97 -1.43 20.76 4.38
C THR A 97 -1.55 21.11 5.86
N SER A 98 -2.76 21.01 6.44
CA SER A 98 -3.01 21.26 7.86
C SER A 98 -2.87 20.00 8.73
N TYR A 99 -2.77 18.82 8.11
CA TYR A 99 -2.74 17.55 8.81
C TYR A 99 -1.39 17.27 9.52
N ASP A 100 -1.49 16.71 10.72
CA ASP A 100 -0.37 16.02 11.35
C ASP A 100 -0.05 14.70 10.64
N ASP A 101 1.03 14.03 11.04
CA ASP A 101 1.51 12.83 10.33
C ASP A 101 0.49 11.68 10.31
N MET A 102 -0.19 11.45 11.43
CA MET A 102 -1.19 10.38 11.55
C MET A 102 -2.47 10.70 10.79
N THR A 103 -2.90 11.96 10.82
CA THR A 103 -4.08 12.43 10.09
C THR A 103 -3.80 12.40 8.59
N LEU A 104 -2.59 12.74 8.16
CA LEU A 104 -2.17 12.68 6.77
C LEU A 104 -2.10 11.23 6.26
N LEU A 105 -1.56 10.29 7.05
CA LEU A 105 -1.63 8.86 6.73
C LEU A 105 -3.09 8.37 6.63
N SER A 106 -3.94 8.76 7.59
CA SER A 106 -5.36 8.40 7.59
C SER A 106 -6.09 8.96 6.37
N ALA A 107 -5.76 10.19 5.96
CA ALA A 107 -6.28 10.81 4.74
C ALA A 107 -5.79 10.07 3.48
N PHE A 108 -4.52 9.68 3.42
CA PHE A 108 -3.98 8.90 2.31
C PHE A 108 -4.69 7.54 2.17
N GLN A 109 -4.87 6.82 3.28
CA GLN A 109 -5.60 5.55 3.32
C GLN A 109 -7.08 5.71 2.93
N ALA A 110 -7.76 6.73 3.45
CA ALA A 110 -9.14 7.06 3.10
C ALA A 110 -9.29 7.37 1.60
N TYR A 111 -8.40 8.19 1.06
CA TYR A 111 -8.40 8.57 -0.35
C TYR A 111 -8.19 7.35 -1.26
N LEU A 112 -7.27 6.44 -0.88
CA LEU A 112 -7.06 5.17 -1.58
C LEU A 112 -8.32 4.29 -1.57
N ILE A 113 -9.00 4.17 -0.42
CA ILE A 113 -10.27 3.43 -0.31
C ILE A 113 -11.33 4.04 -1.23
N TYR A 114 -11.55 5.35 -1.17
CA TYR A 114 -12.54 6.00 -2.04
C TYR A 114 -12.24 5.78 -3.52
N SER A 115 -10.97 5.87 -3.90
CA SER A 115 -10.54 5.64 -5.29
C SER A 115 -10.83 4.19 -5.73
N MET A 116 -10.57 3.21 -4.86
CA MET A 116 -10.92 1.81 -5.11
C MET A 116 -12.44 1.57 -5.12
N VAL A 117 -13.23 2.26 -4.29
CA VAL A 117 -14.71 2.15 -4.28
C VAL A 117 -15.30 2.73 -5.57
N LEU A 118 -14.87 3.93 -5.97
CA LEU A 118 -15.28 4.56 -7.24
C LEU A 118 -14.97 3.64 -8.43
N PHE A 119 -13.80 3.02 -8.44
CA PHE A 119 -13.39 2.12 -9.52
C PHE A 119 -14.10 0.76 -9.49
N PHE A 120 -14.11 0.06 -8.35
CA PHE A 120 -14.56 -1.34 -8.28
C PHE A 120 -16.05 -1.54 -8.01
N GLN A 121 -16.70 -0.60 -7.31
CA GLN A 121 -18.11 -0.71 -6.92
C GLN A 121 -19.00 0.13 -7.82
N LEU A 122 -18.56 1.36 -8.12
CA LEU A 122 -19.35 2.32 -8.91
C LEU A 122 -18.99 2.34 -10.41
N GLY A 123 -17.97 1.56 -10.82
CA GLY A 123 -17.60 1.39 -12.23
C GLY A 123 -17.07 2.65 -12.93
N ARG A 124 -16.56 3.64 -12.18
CA ARG A 124 -16.15 4.97 -12.70
C ARG A 124 -14.78 4.97 -13.41
N VAL A 125 -14.55 4.01 -14.28
CA VAL A 125 -13.23 3.75 -14.91
C VAL A 125 -12.76 4.90 -15.82
N THR A 126 -13.65 5.51 -16.58
CA THR A 126 -13.30 6.51 -17.62
C THR A 126 -13.47 7.97 -17.18
N ASP A 127 -13.86 8.19 -15.93
CA ASP A 127 -14.17 9.50 -15.38
C ASP A 127 -12.90 10.37 -15.30
N SER A 128 -12.98 11.62 -15.77
CA SER A 128 -11.90 12.60 -15.62
C SER A 128 -11.53 12.80 -14.15
N PHE A 129 -12.49 12.65 -13.24
CA PHE A 129 -12.25 12.71 -11.81
C PHE A 129 -11.34 11.58 -11.33
N LEU A 130 -11.51 10.35 -11.81
CA LEU A 130 -10.66 9.23 -11.35
C LEU A 130 -9.20 9.47 -11.72
N ARG A 131 -8.94 10.04 -12.91
CA ARG A 131 -7.58 10.49 -13.29
C ARG A 131 -7.04 11.55 -12.33
N GLN A 132 -7.85 12.55 -11.98
CA GLN A 132 -7.45 13.58 -11.02
C GLN A 132 -7.24 13.02 -9.60
N ALA A 133 -8.02 12.02 -9.21
CA ALA A 133 -7.88 11.31 -7.95
C ALA A 133 -6.54 10.54 -7.88
N VAL A 134 -6.10 9.92 -8.98
CA VAL A 134 -4.77 9.27 -9.03
C VAL A 134 -3.64 10.28 -8.80
N ILE A 135 -3.74 11.48 -9.37
CA ILE A 135 -2.75 12.55 -9.17
C ILE A 135 -2.73 12.97 -7.70
N ALA A 136 -3.89 13.26 -7.14
CA ALA A 136 -4.04 13.62 -5.72
C ALA A 136 -3.51 12.52 -4.79
N LEU A 137 -3.74 11.26 -5.13
CA LEU A 137 -3.27 10.10 -4.38
C LEU A 137 -1.74 10.01 -4.38
N GLN A 138 -1.07 10.29 -5.51
CA GLN A 138 0.39 10.36 -5.59
C GLN A 138 0.96 11.53 -4.76
N GLU A 139 0.28 12.67 -4.73
CA GLU A 139 0.68 13.80 -3.89
C GLU A 139 0.52 13.53 -2.40
N LEU A 140 -0.57 12.85 -2.01
CA LEU A 140 -0.78 12.40 -0.64
C LEU A 140 0.30 11.40 -0.24
N ALA A 141 0.60 10.42 -1.10
CA ALA A 141 1.69 9.47 -0.88
C ALA A 141 3.03 10.19 -0.68
N CYS A 142 3.36 11.17 -1.54
CA CYS A 142 4.57 11.97 -1.41
C CYS A 142 4.59 12.72 -0.07
N SER A 143 3.47 13.38 0.29
CA SER A 143 3.36 14.15 1.52
C SER A 143 3.48 13.28 2.77
N SER A 144 2.82 12.12 2.81
CA SER A 144 2.94 11.13 3.89
C SER A 144 4.35 10.55 4.01
N SER A 145 5.07 10.45 2.89
CA SER A 145 6.44 9.93 2.83
C SER A 145 7.50 10.95 3.25
N ARG A 146 7.23 12.27 3.21
CA ARG A 146 8.20 13.33 3.58
C ARG A 146 8.69 13.21 5.03
N ARG A 147 7.87 12.67 5.93
CA ARG A 147 8.22 12.41 7.33
C ARG A 147 8.89 11.03 7.53
N GLY A 148 9.28 10.38 6.45
CA GLY A 148 9.94 9.08 6.43
C GLY A 148 8.97 7.92 6.16
N LEU A 149 9.49 6.94 5.43
CA LEU A 149 8.89 5.61 5.23
C LEU A 149 9.60 4.54 6.08
N LEU A 150 10.61 4.95 6.84
CA LEU A 150 11.40 4.16 7.79
C LEU A 150 11.53 4.99 9.06
N CYS A 151 11.46 4.37 10.24
CA CYS A 151 11.86 5.06 11.46
C CYS A 151 13.39 5.22 11.46
N LEU A 152 13.89 6.31 12.06
CA LEU A 152 15.35 6.48 12.26
C LEU A 152 15.97 5.27 12.99
N ALA A 153 15.25 4.73 13.97
CA ALA A 153 15.68 3.53 14.68
C ALA A 153 15.62 2.25 13.84
N GLU A 154 14.87 2.19 12.73
CA GLU A 154 14.94 1.07 11.79
C GLU A 154 16.12 1.21 10.81
N GLN A 155 16.67 2.42 10.64
CA GLN A 155 17.89 2.66 9.83
C GLN A 155 19.17 2.38 10.61
N LEU A 156 19.07 2.51 11.93
CA LEU A 156 20.08 2.04 12.88
C LEU A 156 19.71 0.60 13.28
N PRO A 157 20.64 -0.25 13.75
CA PRO A 157 20.30 -1.57 14.30
C PRO A 157 19.67 -1.42 15.70
N ALA A 158 18.58 -0.66 15.79
CA ALA A 158 17.94 -0.27 17.04
C ALA A 158 16.44 -0.59 17.02
N ARG A 159 15.83 -0.64 18.20
CA ARG A 159 14.38 -0.85 18.32
C ARG A 159 13.63 0.47 18.23
N PRO A 160 12.73 0.68 17.24
CA PRO A 160 11.87 1.85 17.21
C PRO A 160 10.81 1.78 18.31
N LYS A 161 10.18 2.92 18.61
CA LYS A 161 8.93 2.93 19.40
C LYS A 161 7.85 2.20 18.61
N TRP A 162 7.06 1.38 19.29
CA TRP A 162 6.01 0.56 18.66
C TRP A 162 5.05 1.38 17.81
N GLU A 163 4.56 2.51 18.32
CA GLU A 163 3.62 3.37 17.60
C GLU A 163 4.25 3.93 16.33
N ALA A 164 5.51 4.39 16.43
CA ALA A 164 6.24 4.91 15.27
C ALA A 164 6.44 3.84 14.19
N TRP A 165 6.74 2.61 14.59
CA TRP A 165 6.85 1.48 13.68
C TRP A 165 5.52 1.16 12.98
N ILE A 166 4.40 1.18 13.73
CA ILE A 166 3.07 1.00 13.13
C ILE A 166 2.79 2.07 12.07
N VAL A 167 3.15 3.34 12.33
CA VAL A 167 2.96 4.42 11.37
C VAL A 167 3.75 4.15 10.09
N THR A 168 5.04 3.82 10.21
CA THR A 168 5.90 3.61 9.04
C THR A 168 5.51 2.35 8.27
N GLU A 169 5.14 1.28 8.95
CA GLU A 169 4.64 0.05 8.33
C GLU A 169 3.30 0.27 7.62
N ALA A 170 2.36 0.98 8.24
CA ALA A 170 1.08 1.32 7.63
C ALA A 170 1.27 2.22 6.39
N LYS A 171 2.21 3.19 6.43
CA LYS A 171 2.61 3.98 5.25
C LYS A 171 3.12 3.10 4.13
N ARG A 172 4.05 2.17 4.41
CA ARG A 172 4.61 1.24 3.42
C ARG A 172 3.52 0.36 2.79
N ARG A 173 2.67 -0.28 3.60
CA ARG A 173 1.55 -1.10 3.11
C ARG A 173 0.55 -0.31 2.27
N THR A 174 0.26 0.92 2.66
CA THR A 174 -0.62 1.82 1.88
C THR A 174 0.02 2.19 0.56
N LEU A 175 1.33 2.50 0.56
CA LEU A 175 2.09 2.79 -0.65
C LEU A 175 2.12 1.58 -1.59
N TYR A 176 2.43 0.38 -1.12
CA TYR A 176 2.41 -0.82 -1.95
C TYR A 176 1.03 -1.11 -2.53
N THR A 177 -0.03 -0.92 -1.75
CA THR A 177 -1.41 -1.05 -2.24
C THR A 177 -1.73 -0.03 -3.34
N MET A 178 -1.31 1.23 -3.15
CA MET A 178 -1.43 2.28 -4.17
C MET A 178 -0.72 1.87 -5.47
N TYR A 179 0.48 1.29 -5.40
CA TYR A 179 1.25 0.87 -6.58
C TYR A 179 0.59 -0.27 -7.34
N LEU A 180 -0.03 -1.20 -6.62
CA LEU A 180 -0.82 -2.27 -7.22
C LEU A 180 -2.11 -1.70 -7.86
N PHE A 181 -2.75 -0.73 -7.22
CA PHE A 181 -3.94 -0.08 -7.79
C PHE A 181 -3.60 0.71 -9.06
N ASP A 182 -2.51 1.48 -9.04
CA ASP A 182 -1.96 2.19 -10.20
C ASP A 182 -1.64 1.23 -11.37
N SER A 183 -1.15 0.03 -11.07
CA SER A 183 -0.94 -1.03 -12.05
C SER A 183 -2.25 -1.51 -12.69
N VAL A 184 -3.32 -1.66 -11.90
CA VAL A 184 -4.65 -2.06 -12.39
C VAL A 184 -5.25 -0.97 -13.28
N LEU A 185 -5.12 0.31 -12.90
CA LEU A 185 -5.61 1.43 -13.70
C LEU A 185 -4.84 1.55 -15.02
N SER A 186 -3.51 1.45 -14.98
CA SER A 186 -2.68 1.49 -16.19
C SER A 186 -3.04 0.36 -17.16
N ALA A 187 -3.20 -0.87 -16.66
CA ALA A 187 -3.60 -2.01 -17.49
C ALA A 187 -5.00 -1.85 -18.08
N GLN A 188 -5.93 -1.23 -17.35
CA GLN A 188 -7.28 -0.93 -17.83
C GLN A 188 -7.28 0.08 -18.99
N ASP A 189 -6.35 1.03 -18.99
CA ASP A 189 -6.16 2.03 -20.04
C ASP A 189 -5.21 1.56 -21.16
N GLY A 190 -4.71 0.32 -21.11
CA GLY A 190 -3.74 -0.22 -22.07
C GLY A 190 -2.35 0.41 -21.97
N LEU A 191 -2.04 1.05 -20.84
CA LEU A 191 -0.77 1.71 -20.59
C LEU A 191 0.27 0.75 -20.00
N PRO A 192 1.57 0.97 -20.31
CA PRO A 192 2.64 0.17 -19.73
C PRO A 192 2.71 0.36 -18.21
N VAL A 193 3.01 -0.74 -17.51
CA VAL A 193 3.31 -0.70 -16.07
C VAL A 193 4.82 -0.79 -15.88
N TYR A 194 5.34 0.03 -14.98
CA TYR A 194 6.77 0.08 -14.66
C TYR A 194 7.04 -0.28 -13.21
N LEU A 195 8.21 -0.86 -12.97
CA LEU A 195 8.72 -1.12 -11.63
C LEU A 195 8.85 0.20 -10.88
N GLY A 196 8.40 0.22 -9.64
CA GLY A 196 8.55 1.37 -8.75
C GLY A 196 9.97 1.44 -8.22
N THR A 197 10.94 1.85 -9.05
CA THR A 197 12.35 1.93 -8.65
C THR A 197 12.58 2.91 -7.48
N GLU A 198 11.68 3.87 -7.31
CA GLU A 198 11.61 4.76 -6.14
C GLU A 198 11.30 4.05 -4.81
N LEU A 199 10.87 2.79 -4.82
CA LEU A 199 10.64 1.98 -3.62
C LEU A 199 11.92 1.26 -3.14
N ARG A 200 13.03 1.39 -3.86
CA ARG A 200 14.31 0.74 -3.53
C ARG A 200 14.76 1.12 -2.11
N GLY A 201 15.22 0.14 -1.36
CA GLY A 201 15.72 0.31 0.01
C GLY A 201 14.64 0.38 1.08
N LEU A 202 13.34 0.38 0.72
CA LEU A 202 12.26 0.25 1.69
C LEU A 202 12.14 -1.20 2.17
N PHE A 203 11.77 -1.39 3.43
CA PHE A 203 11.48 -2.74 3.94
C PHE A 203 10.24 -3.32 3.29
N ALA A 204 10.30 -4.58 2.91
CA ALA A 204 9.13 -5.37 2.56
C ALA A 204 8.13 -5.41 3.75
N PRO A 205 6.86 -5.81 3.53
CA PRO A 205 5.90 -5.94 4.61
C PRO A 205 6.49 -6.70 5.81
N GLY A 206 6.34 -6.09 6.99
CA GLY A 206 6.80 -6.65 8.25
C GLY A 206 6.07 -7.95 8.58
N SER A 207 6.66 -8.72 9.49
CA SER A 207 6.14 -10.05 9.83
C SER A 207 4.75 -9.99 10.46
N LYS A 208 3.98 -11.08 10.31
CA LYS A 208 2.65 -11.25 10.90
C LYS A 208 2.66 -10.99 12.39
N THR A 209 3.65 -11.54 13.10
CA THR A 209 3.76 -11.38 14.56
C THR A 209 4.00 -9.93 14.99
N LEU A 210 4.74 -9.14 14.21
CA LEU A 210 4.94 -7.72 14.49
C LEU A 210 3.69 -6.90 14.16
N TRP A 211 3.06 -7.16 13.01
CA TRP A 211 1.88 -6.43 12.57
C TRP A 211 0.64 -6.69 13.45
N HIS A 212 0.50 -7.89 14.00
CA HIS A 212 -0.65 -8.27 14.83
C HIS A 212 -0.39 -8.22 16.34
N ALA A 213 0.75 -7.69 16.80
CA ALA A 213 1.01 -7.54 18.22
C ALA A 213 -0.11 -6.73 18.90
N GLN A 214 -0.62 -7.21 20.03
CA GLN A 214 -1.75 -6.60 20.74
C GLN A 214 -1.30 -5.64 21.86
N SER A 215 -0.05 -5.74 22.29
CA SER A 215 0.54 -4.89 23.32
C SER A 215 1.94 -4.44 22.95
N ARG A 216 2.38 -3.33 23.55
CA ARG A 216 3.73 -2.80 23.35
C ARG A 216 4.79 -3.81 23.81
N GLN A 217 4.53 -4.47 24.93
CA GLN A 217 5.44 -5.46 25.51
C GLN A 217 5.63 -6.68 24.61
N ASP A 218 4.54 -7.21 24.05
CA ASP A 218 4.60 -8.33 23.10
C ASP A 218 5.37 -7.91 21.85
N TRP A 219 5.05 -6.72 21.31
CA TRP A 219 5.72 -6.19 20.15
C TRP A 219 7.23 -6.00 20.38
N GLU A 220 7.63 -5.42 21.52
CA GLU A 220 9.05 -5.22 21.85
C GLU A 220 9.81 -6.54 21.95
N THR A 221 9.19 -7.58 22.52
CA THR A 221 9.78 -8.91 22.64
C THR A 221 10.01 -9.53 21.26
N VAL A 222 9.01 -9.45 20.39
CA VAL A 222 9.10 -9.94 19.01
C VAL A 222 10.13 -9.14 18.21
N TYR A 223 10.18 -7.81 18.37
CA TYR A 223 11.11 -6.95 17.64
C TYR A 223 12.56 -7.17 18.06
N ASN A 224 12.84 -7.43 19.34
CA ASN A 224 14.20 -7.77 19.77
C ASN A 224 14.70 -9.06 19.10
N ARG A 225 13.82 -10.06 18.96
CA ARG A 225 14.15 -11.30 18.22
C ARG A 225 14.39 -11.01 16.75
N HIS A 226 13.53 -10.21 16.14
CA HIS A 226 13.69 -9.74 14.76
C HIS A 226 15.05 -9.05 14.55
N LEU A 227 15.49 -8.17 15.46
CA LEU A 227 16.81 -7.51 15.35
C LEU A 227 17.97 -8.52 15.37
N ALA A 228 17.89 -9.54 16.22
CA ALA A 228 18.89 -10.60 16.28
C ALA A 228 18.90 -11.45 15.00
N ASP A 229 17.72 -11.85 14.52
CA ASP A 229 17.57 -12.70 13.34
C ASP A 229 18.02 -12.00 12.05
N TRP A 230 17.80 -10.69 11.95
CA TRP A 230 18.08 -9.91 10.74
C TRP A 230 19.42 -9.15 10.79
N GLY A 231 20.19 -9.30 11.87
CA GLY A 231 21.48 -8.62 12.04
C GLY A 231 21.36 -7.08 11.94
N GLY A 232 20.22 -6.54 12.37
CA GLY A 232 19.89 -5.12 12.25
C GLY A 232 19.54 -4.62 10.83
N LYS A 233 19.45 -5.51 9.83
CA LYS A 233 19.03 -5.17 8.45
C LYS A 233 17.81 -5.99 8.04
N GLY A 234 16.62 -5.40 8.18
CA GLY A 234 15.36 -5.99 7.72
C GLY A 234 15.37 -6.32 6.22
N PHE A 235 14.42 -7.16 5.79
CA PHE A 235 14.26 -7.56 4.39
C PHE A 235 13.73 -6.39 3.55
N GLN A 236 14.41 -6.05 2.46
CA GLN A 236 14.04 -4.94 1.59
C GLN A 236 13.16 -5.40 0.42
N ILE A 237 12.23 -4.54 -0.03
CA ILE A 237 11.28 -4.87 -1.09
C ILE A 237 11.98 -5.10 -2.43
N ASP A 238 13.12 -4.45 -2.67
CA ASP A 238 13.92 -4.65 -3.86
C ASP A 238 14.68 -5.96 -3.87
N GLU A 239 14.78 -6.67 -2.73
CA GLU A 239 15.21 -8.06 -2.69
C GLU A 239 14.21 -9.01 -3.38
N LEU A 240 13.01 -8.54 -3.76
CA LEU A 240 12.03 -9.31 -4.56
C LEU A 240 12.05 -8.97 -6.07
N TRP A 241 12.90 -8.06 -6.52
CA TRP A 241 12.99 -7.66 -7.94
C TRP A 241 13.81 -8.66 -8.77
N PRO A 242 13.86 -8.58 -10.11
CA PRO A 242 14.68 -9.50 -10.91
C PRO A 242 16.14 -9.51 -10.46
N ILE A 243 16.74 -10.70 -10.44
CA ILE A 243 18.19 -10.85 -10.27
C ILE A 243 18.84 -10.42 -11.58
N THR A 244 19.71 -9.43 -11.50
CA THR A 244 20.48 -8.94 -12.64
C THR A 244 21.77 -9.76 -12.81
N ALA A 245 22.25 -9.90 -14.04
CA ALA A 245 23.38 -10.76 -14.39
C ALA A 245 24.74 -10.29 -13.82
N ASP A 246 24.76 -9.12 -13.16
CA ASP A 246 25.91 -8.53 -12.47
C ASP A 246 26.08 -9.03 -11.03
N LEU A 247 25.07 -9.70 -10.46
CA LEU A 247 25.13 -10.26 -9.11
C LEU A 247 25.95 -11.55 -9.09
N GLY A 248 26.88 -11.66 -8.14
CA GLY A 248 27.67 -12.88 -7.96
C GLY A 248 26.84 -14.02 -7.36
N ASP A 249 27.23 -15.28 -7.62
CA ASP A 249 26.52 -16.47 -7.11
C ASP A 249 26.31 -16.44 -5.59
N THR A 250 27.31 -15.96 -4.84
CA THR A 250 27.21 -15.82 -3.38
C THR A 250 26.12 -14.83 -2.96
N GLU A 251 25.97 -13.71 -3.66
CA GLU A 251 24.95 -12.70 -3.37
C GLU A 251 23.56 -13.22 -3.70
N VAL A 252 23.43 -13.98 -4.80
CA VAL A 252 22.18 -14.66 -5.17
C VAL A 252 21.74 -15.64 -4.08
N VAL A 253 22.66 -16.47 -3.58
CA VAL A 253 22.37 -17.43 -2.49
C VAL A 253 21.98 -16.71 -1.20
N GLN A 254 22.68 -15.63 -0.83
CA GLN A 254 22.36 -14.84 0.35
C GLN A 254 20.97 -14.21 0.26
N ARG A 255 20.64 -13.64 -0.90
CA ARG A 255 19.34 -13.02 -1.16
C ARG A 255 18.20 -14.03 -1.11
N ARG A 256 18.37 -15.23 -1.70
CA ARG A 256 17.40 -16.33 -1.59
C ARG A 256 17.20 -16.78 -0.14
N THR A 257 18.29 -16.97 0.60
CA THR A 257 18.23 -17.33 2.03
C THR A 257 17.46 -16.28 2.85
N ARG A 258 17.68 -14.98 2.57
CA ARG A 258 16.95 -13.89 3.23
C ARG A 258 15.47 -13.90 2.85
N MET A 259 15.15 -14.15 1.57
CA MET A 259 13.78 -14.27 1.10
C MET A 259 13.06 -15.44 1.77
N ASP A 260 13.68 -16.63 1.86
CA ASP A 260 13.12 -17.79 2.54
C ASP A 260 12.80 -17.48 4.01
N ARG A 261 13.72 -16.81 4.72
CA ARG A 261 13.49 -16.36 6.10
C ARG A 261 12.34 -15.37 6.20
N TRP A 262 12.20 -14.44 5.25
CA TRP A 262 11.09 -13.49 5.24
C TRP A 262 9.74 -14.22 5.06
N LEU A 263 9.69 -15.24 4.19
CA LEU A 263 8.50 -16.05 3.94
C LEU A 263 8.01 -16.83 5.16
N GLU A 264 8.87 -17.16 6.12
CA GLU A 264 8.53 -17.95 7.31
C GLU A 264 7.43 -17.32 8.21
N ASN A 265 7.23 -16.00 8.13
CA ASN A 265 6.33 -15.29 9.06
C ASN A 265 5.56 -14.14 8.39
N LEU A 266 4.96 -14.40 7.23
CA LEU A 266 4.11 -13.43 6.53
C LEU A 266 2.65 -13.51 6.94
N ASP A 267 2.00 -12.35 6.90
CA ASP A 267 0.55 -12.27 6.89
C ASP A 267 0.03 -12.36 5.44
N GLU A 268 -1.28 -12.31 5.29
CA GLU A 268 -1.95 -12.42 3.99
C GLU A 268 -1.51 -11.30 3.02
N PHE A 269 -1.15 -10.13 3.55
CA PHE A 269 -0.65 -9.02 2.74
C PHE A 269 0.77 -9.30 2.22
N GLY A 270 1.67 -9.76 3.08
CA GLY A 270 3.02 -10.17 2.69
C GLY A 270 3.02 -11.26 1.63
N ILE A 271 2.18 -12.29 1.81
CA ILE A 271 2.01 -13.37 0.82
C ILE A 271 1.50 -12.83 -0.52
N MET A 272 0.56 -11.89 -0.50
CA MET A 272 0.07 -11.26 -1.73
C MET A 272 1.18 -10.48 -2.45
N ILE A 273 2.00 -9.70 -1.71
CA ILE A 273 3.13 -8.99 -2.30
C ILE A 273 4.12 -9.97 -2.92
N TYR A 274 4.48 -11.04 -2.22
CA TYR A 274 5.37 -12.08 -2.72
C TYR A 274 4.84 -12.72 -4.02
N ALA A 275 3.58 -13.17 -4.01
CA ALA A 275 2.97 -13.83 -5.15
C ALA A 275 2.93 -12.92 -6.40
N VAL A 276 2.69 -11.63 -6.20
CA VAL A 276 2.71 -10.64 -7.28
C VAL A 276 4.13 -10.44 -7.79
N THR A 277 5.13 -10.30 -6.92
CA THR A 277 6.52 -10.07 -7.34
C THR A 277 7.14 -11.28 -8.03
N SER A 278 6.95 -12.49 -7.48
CA SER A 278 7.50 -13.73 -8.06
C SER A 278 6.92 -14.02 -9.44
N SER A 279 5.60 -13.87 -9.60
CA SER A 279 4.93 -14.07 -10.90
C SER A 279 5.24 -12.99 -11.94
N THR A 280 5.81 -11.85 -11.53
CA THR A 280 6.23 -10.80 -12.45
C THR A 280 7.68 -10.97 -12.90
N HIS A 281 8.54 -11.41 -11.98
CA HIS A 281 9.97 -11.33 -12.18
C HIS A 281 10.62 -12.64 -12.61
N GLY A 282 9.94 -13.79 -12.41
CA GLY A 282 10.48 -15.11 -12.77
C GLY A 282 11.72 -15.43 -11.93
N ASP A 283 11.76 -16.62 -11.33
CA ASP A 283 13.01 -17.11 -10.72
C ASP A 283 13.98 -17.65 -11.79
#